data_AF-G8TIK8-F1
#
_entry.id   AF-G8TIK8-F1
#
_cell.length_a   1.000
_cell.length_b   1.000
_cell.length_c   1.000
_cell.angle_alpha   90.00
_cell.angle_beta   90.00
_cell.angle_gamma   90.00
#
_symmetry.space_group_name_H-M   'P 1'
#
loop_
_entity.id
_entity.type
_entity.pdbx_description
1 polymer ?
#
loop_
_entity_poly.entity_id
_entity_poly.type
_entity_poly.pdbx_seq_one_letter_code
_entity_poly.pdbx_strand_id
1 'polypeptide(L)'
;MSDALNIGDFLQPLNRYMLSEDEGYKDGQIGKKIVMYEDEEIPDLRSADIVLLGCNEVRGNHLQPGVSGPDAIRRQFYALYQWHSDINMVDIGNIMLGSTLQDTYAALKTVLAELTSAGKTVVILGGSHDLTLAQYHSYTSKNQVIEATCVDSLIDLSMESRNRSQNFLMEMLTGEPNFIKHYNHIGFQSYYVHPHMLETMDKLRFDCFRVGHVKENIEEMEPVIRGSQLFSFDIAAIANAYAPANHITPNGLTGEEACVLMQYAGLSANVSTIGIYGYAPHLDKNQLTAKQISHMLWYMVDGYYRGQREAKMEEKDSFNEFNIAFAEIETVFLQSKKTGRWWMQLPDKKYIACSYKDYLLASSNEIPERWYRAQEREM
;
A
#
# COMPACT_ATOMS: atom_id res chain seq x y z
N MET A 1 27.48 -5.64 15.80
CA MET A 1 26.26 -5.97 16.55
C MET A 1 25.66 -4.63 16.94
N SER A 2 24.91 -4.03 16.02
CA SER A 2 24.46 -2.64 16.10
C SER A 2 22.95 -2.63 16.00
N ASP A 3 22.28 -2.20 17.07
CA ASP A 3 20.93 -1.61 17.16
C ASP A 3 19.77 -2.26 16.40
N ALA A 4 19.88 -3.51 15.94
CA ALA A 4 18.73 -4.38 15.78
C ALA A 4 18.24 -4.76 17.18
N LEU A 5 17.65 -3.78 17.88
CA LEU A 5 16.87 -4.04 19.08
C LEU A 5 15.85 -5.12 18.74
N ASN A 6 15.68 -6.03 19.69
CA ASN A 6 15.19 -7.40 19.55
C ASN A 6 13.76 -7.49 18.97
N ILE A 7 13.55 -7.19 17.68
CA ILE A 7 12.23 -7.30 17.02
C ILE A 7 11.69 -8.73 17.12
N GLY A 8 12.56 -9.71 17.33
CA GLY A 8 12.20 -11.11 17.59
C GLY A 8 11.25 -11.30 18.77
N ASP A 9 11.33 -10.43 19.79
CA ASP A 9 10.45 -10.47 20.96
C ASP A 9 8.98 -10.16 20.61
N PHE A 10 8.71 -9.66 19.39
CA PHE A 10 7.36 -9.39 18.89
C PHE A 10 6.91 -10.36 17.80
N LEU A 11 7.75 -11.30 17.39
CA LEU A 11 7.55 -12.12 16.20
C LEU A 11 7.38 -13.61 16.55
N GLN A 12 6.42 -14.23 15.87
CA GLN A 12 6.24 -15.67 15.83
C GLN A 12 6.85 -16.21 14.52
N PRO A 13 7.73 -17.23 14.58
CA PRO A 13 8.32 -17.83 13.39
C PRO A 13 7.29 -18.58 12.54
N LEU A 14 7.65 -18.83 11.28
CA LEU A 14 6.83 -19.58 10.33
C LEU A 14 7.17 -21.06 10.38
N ASN A 15 6.19 -21.88 9.98
CA ASN A 15 6.41 -23.30 9.72
C ASN A 15 6.28 -23.56 8.21
N ARG A 16 7.43 -23.71 7.54
CA ARG A 16 7.48 -23.95 6.09
C ARG A 16 6.71 -25.21 5.68
N TYR A 17 6.82 -26.29 6.43
CA TYR A 17 6.15 -27.55 6.15
C TYR A 17 4.61 -27.38 6.15
N MET A 18 4.09 -26.64 7.13
CA MET A 18 2.66 -26.28 7.20
C MET A 18 2.21 -25.34 6.07
N LEU A 19 3.10 -24.46 5.58
CA LEU A 19 2.81 -23.56 4.46
C LEU A 19 2.92 -24.25 3.10
N SER A 20 3.70 -25.32 3.00
CA SER A 20 3.83 -26.14 1.79
C SER A 20 2.99 -27.41 1.80
N GLU A 21 2.18 -27.63 2.83
CA GLU A 21 1.39 -28.86 3.03
C GLU A 21 2.26 -30.13 2.90
N ASP A 22 3.47 -30.10 3.46
CA ASP A 22 4.50 -31.15 3.38
C ASP A 22 4.99 -31.51 1.96
N GLU A 23 4.49 -30.87 0.89
CA GLU A 23 4.93 -31.13 -0.49
C GLU A 23 6.25 -30.43 -0.85
N GLY A 24 6.59 -29.37 -0.12
CA GLY A 24 7.68 -28.46 -0.44
C GLY A 24 7.41 -27.59 -1.67
N TYR A 25 8.42 -26.85 -2.12
CA TYR A 25 8.33 -25.94 -3.27
C TYR A 25 9.21 -26.41 -4.44
N LYS A 26 8.67 -26.28 -5.65
CA LYS A 26 9.34 -26.53 -6.93
C LYS A 26 10.41 -25.47 -7.20
N ASP A 27 11.41 -25.83 -8.00
CA ASP A 27 12.44 -24.90 -8.43
C ASP A 27 11.84 -23.68 -9.14
N GLY A 28 12.25 -22.49 -8.72
CA GLY A 28 11.74 -21.22 -9.24
C GLY A 28 10.48 -20.69 -8.55
N GLN A 29 9.82 -21.46 -7.68
CA GLN A 29 8.73 -20.93 -6.85
C GLN A 29 9.26 -19.97 -5.78
N ILE A 30 8.44 -18.98 -5.40
CA ILE A 30 8.78 -17.96 -4.40
C ILE A 30 9.15 -18.63 -3.07
N GLY A 31 8.37 -19.60 -2.61
CA GLY A 31 8.60 -20.33 -1.36
C GLY A 31 9.93 -21.08 -1.29
N LYS A 32 10.53 -21.40 -2.45
CA LYS A 32 11.85 -22.03 -2.52
C LYS A 32 12.99 -21.03 -2.31
N LYS A 33 12.78 -19.77 -2.69
CA LYS A 33 13.80 -18.71 -2.74
C LYS A 33 13.72 -17.72 -1.58
N ILE A 34 12.51 -17.41 -1.13
CA ILE A 34 12.29 -16.46 -0.04
C ILE A 34 12.97 -16.97 1.23
N VAL A 35 13.68 -16.09 1.92
CA VAL A 35 14.29 -16.41 3.21
C VAL A 35 13.22 -16.24 4.28
N MET A 36 12.96 -17.26 5.09
CA MET A 36 11.90 -17.24 6.10
C MET A 36 12.49 -17.27 7.50
N TYR A 37 11.86 -16.57 8.44
CA TYR A 37 12.12 -16.71 9.86
C TYR A 37 11.62 -18.07 10.37
N GLU A 38 12.56 -18.98 10.56
CA GLU A 38 12.37 -20.36 10.99
C GLU A 38 13.21 -20.60 12.26
N ASP A 39 12.74 -21.44 13.18
CA ASP A 39 13.51 -21.98 14.31
C ASP A 39 14.24 -20.93 15.21
N GLU A 40 13.56 -19.81 15.51
CA GLU A 40 13.96 -18.76 16.47
C GLU A 40 15.17 -17.88 16.10
N GLU A 41 15.78 -18.04 14.93
CA GLU A 41 16.80 -17.09 14.42
C GLU A 41 16.27 -16.19 13.30
N ILE A 42 16.15 -14.89 13.57
CA ILE A 42 15.66 -13.91 12.57
C ILE A 42 16.66 -13.84 11.40
N PRO A 43 16.18 -13.93 10.14
CA PRO A 43 17.06 -13.83 8.99
C PRO A 43 17.82 -12.51 8.93
N ASP A 44 19.00 -12.53 8.32
CA ASP A 44 19.75 -11.32 8.03
C ASP A 44 18.98 -10.41 7.07
N LEU A 45 18.56 -9.25 7.57
CA LEU A 45 17.77 -8.27 6.81
C LEU A 45 18.62 -7.34 5.95
N ARG A 46 19.96 -7.37 6.05
CA ARG A 46 20.83 -6.41 5.36
C ARG A 46 20.62 -6.40 3.85
N SER A 47 20.53 -7.58 3.23
CA SER A 47 20.30 -7.73 1.79
C SER A 47 18.83 -7.78 1.39
N ALA A 48 17.89 -7.71 2.34
CA ALA A 48 16.47 -7.73 2.01
C ALA A 48 16.07 -6.47 1.24
N ASP A 49 15.36 -6.63 0.13
CA ASP A 49 14.71 -5.54 -0.61
C ASP A 49 13.28 -5.35 -0.11
N ILE A 50 12.55 -6.47 0.01
CA ILE A 50 11.17 -6.53 0.45
C ILE A 50 11.07 -7.46 1.67
N VAL A 51 10.41 -6.98 2.72
CA VAL A 51 10.17 -7.75 3.95
C VAL A 51 8.68 -8.02 4.10
N LEU A 52 8.27 -9.29 4.17
CA LEU A 52 6.90 -9.72 4.46
C LEU A 52 6.73 -9.87 5.97
N LEU A 53 5.61 -9.34 6.48
CA LEU A 53 5.21 -9.43 7.88
C LEU A 53 3.72 -9.71 7.96
N GLY A 54 3.32 -10.75 8.69
CA GLY A 54 1.91 -11.03 8.95
C GLY A 54 1.44 -10.42 10.28
N CYS A 55 0.18 -10.01 10.35
CA CYS A 55 -0.46 -9.59 11.59
C CYS A 55 -1.92 -10.06 11.59
N ASN A 56 -2.19 -11.18 12.25
CA ASN A 56 -3.52 -11.81 12.29
C ASN A 56 -4.47 -11.16 13.34
N GLU A 57 -4.36 -9.85 13.52
CA GLU A 57 -5.18 -9.10 14.46
C GLU A 57 -6.50 -8.70 13.79
N VAL A 58 -7.61 -9.11 14.39
CA VAL A 58 -8.96 -8.89 13.85
C VAL A 58 -9.91 -8.29 14.89
N ARG A 59 -9.43 -8.02 16.11
CA ARG A 59 -10.25 -7.47 17.20
C ARG A 59 -10.76 -6.07 16.90
N GLY A 60 -10.14 -5.33 15.96
CA GLY A 60 -10.67 -4.07 15.45
C GLY A 60 -12.02 -4.20 14.73
N ASN A 61 -12.35 -5.40 14.22
CA ASN A 61 -13.67 -5.78 13.71
C ASN A 61 -14.60 -6.39 14.79
N HIS A 62 -14.20 -6.37 16.08
CA HIS A 62 -14.83 -7.15 17.16
C HIS A 62 -14.92 -8.67 16.90
N LEU A 63 -13.99 -9.18 16.10
CA LEU A 63 -13.85 -10.62 15.85
C LEU A 63 -12.77 -11.21 16.76
N GLN A 64 -12.82 -12.52 16.94
CA GLN A 64 -11.74 -13.26 17.59
C GLN A 64 -10.76 -13.77 16.53
N PRO A 65 -9.44 -13.75 16.80
CA PRO A 65 -8.46 -14.37 15.93
C PRO A 65 -8.81 -15.85 15.72
N GLY A 66 -8.89 -16.26 14.46
CA GLY A 66 -9.22 -17.63 14.05
C GLY A 66 -8.19 -18.17 13.08
N VAL A 67 -8.66 -18.67 11.93
CA VAL A 67 -7.79 -19.09 10.83
C VAL A 67 -6.87 -17.93 10.41
N SER A 68 -5.58 -18.20 10.33
CA SER A 68 -4.56 -17.22 9.95
C SER A 68 -4.74 -16.75 8.52
N GLY A 69 -5.17 -15.49 8.35
CA GLY A 69 -5.22 -14.81 7.06
C GLY A 69 -3.84 -14.68 6.40
N PRO A 70 -2.81 -14.22 7.13
CA PRO A 70 -1.45 -14.14 6.60
C PRO A 70 -0.95 -15.47 6.05
N ASP A 71 -1.15 -16.57 6.77
CA ASP A 71 -0.67 -17.88 6.33
C ASP A 71 -1.47 -18.43 5.14
N ALA A 72 -2.78 -18.18 5.09
CA ALA A 72 -3.59 -18.52 3.92
C ALA A 72 -3.11 -17.79 2.65
N ILE A 73 -2.73 -16.52 2.76
CA ILE A 73 -2.12 -15.75 1.66
C ILE A 73 -0.75 -16.34 1.30
N ARG A 74 0.13 -16.61 2.29
CA ARG A 74 1.46 -17.20 2.08
C ARG A 74 1.40 -18.52 1.31
N ARG A 75 0.48 -19.43 1.67
CA ARG A 75 0.30 -20.71 0.95
C ARG A 75 0.10 -20.48 -0.56
N GLN A 76 -0.72 -19.49 -0.91
CA GLN A 76 -0.99 -19.17 -2.32
C GLN A 76 0.16 -18.41 -2.99
N PHE A 77 0.80 -17.48 -2.29
CA PHE A 77 1.89 -16.65 -2.82
C PHE A 77 3.18 -17.44 -3.03
N TYR A 78 3.57 -18.25 -2.06
CA TYR A 78 4.80 -19.02 -2.12
C TYR A 78 4.78 -20.09 -3.22
N ALA A 79 3.60 -20.55 -3.63
CA ALA A 79 3.42 -21.48 -4.74
C ALA A 79 3.56 -20.83 -6.13
N LEU A 80 3.61 -19.50 -6.24
CA LEU A 80 3.81 -18.81 -7.52
C LEU A 80 5.27 -18.85 -7.96
N TYR A 81 5.52 -18.78 -9.27
CA TYR A 81 6.88 -18.68 -9.81
C TYR A 81 7.42 -17.24 -9.72
N GLN A 82 8.67 -17.11 -9.27
CA GLN A 82 9.39 -15.83 -9.21
C GLN A 82 10.12 -15.57 -10.53
N TRP A 83 9.76 -14.49 -11.21
CA TRP A 83 10.40 -14.06 -12.46
C TRP A 83 11.52 -13.03 -12.26
N HIS A 84 11.58 -12.41 -11.08
CA HIS A 84 12.57 -11.38 -10.73
C HIS A 84 13.55 -11.93 -9.70
N SER A 85 14.53 -12.72 -10.14
CA SER A 85 15.49 -13.39 -9.24
C SER A 85 16.40 -12.44 -8.46
N ASP A 86 16.55 -11.21 -8.94
CA ASP A 86 17.44 -10.20 -8.35
C ASP A 86 16.81 -9.53 -7.12
N ILE A 87 15.51 -9.74 -6.88
CA ILE A 87 14.80 -9.23 -5.70
C ILE A 87 14.94 -10.21 -4.55
N ASN A 88 15.54 -9.74 -3.47
CA ASN A 88 15.69 -10.47 -2.22
C ASN A 88 14.47 -10.22 -1.33
N MET A 89 13.62 -11.24 -1.22
CA MET A 89 12.48 -11.22 -0.30
C MET A 89 12.83 -11.97 0.98
N VAL A 90 12.43 -11.41 2.13
CA VAL A 90 12.51 -12.05 3.44
C VAL A 90 11.13 -12.03 4.08
N ASP A 91 10.68 -13.14 4.67
CA ASP A 91 9.49 -13.18 5.51
C ASP A 91 9.90 -13.34 6.98
N ILE A 92 9.57 -12.35 7.80
CA ILE A 92 9.94 -12.31 9.21
C ILE A 92 8.86 -12.88 10.13
N GLY A 93 7.85 -13.55 9.57
CA GLY A 93 6.81 -14.24 10.32
C GLY A 93 5.63 -13.36 10.69
N ASN A 94 5.06 -13.61 11.86
CA ASN A 94 3.82 -12.97 12.30
C ASN A 94 4.04 -12.13 13.56
N ILE A 95 3.39 -10.97 13.67
CA ILE A 95 3.28 -10.26 14.94
C ILE A 95 2.55 -11.15 15.95
N MET A 96 3.15 -11.32 17.13
CA MET A 96 2.49 -11.91 18.28
C MET A 96 1.38 -10.99 18.77
N LEU A 97 0.15 -11.51 18.81
CA LEU A 97 -0.99 -10.72 19.27
C LEU A 97 -0.85 -10.39 20.75
N GLY A 98 -0.94 -9.12 21.08
CA GLY A 98 -0.86 -8.65 22.46
C GLY A 98 -2.14 -8.97 23.24
N SER A 99 -2.10 -8.76 24.56
CA SER A 99 -3.27 -8.98 25.42
C SER A 99 -4.43 -8.07 25.03
N THR A 100 -4.13 -6.84 24.62
CA THR A 100 -5.08 -5.87 24.07
C THR A 100 -4.80 -5.56 22.59
N LEU A 101 -5.77 -4.94 21.91
CA LEU A 101 -5.61 -4.45 20.53
C LEU A 101 -4.47 -3.42 20.43
N GLN A 102 -4.36 -2.54 21.43
CA GLN A 102 -3.31 -1.52 21.54
C GLN A 102 -1.92 -2.13 21.70
N ASP A 103 -1.79 -3.24 22.44
CA ASP A 103 -0.51 -3.95 22.58
C ASP A 103 -0.05 -4.48 21.21
N THR A 104 -0.97 -5.06 20.42
CA THR A 104 -0.66 -5.50 19.06
C THR A 104 -0.26 -4.34 18.16
N TYR A 105 -0.96 -3.19 18.25
CA TYR A 105 -0.57 -2.00 17.50
C TYR A 105 0.83 -1.51 17.87
N ALA A 106 1.18 -1.53 19.15
CA ALA A 106 2.50 -1.13 19.61
C ALA A 106 3.60 -2.07 19.10
N ALA A 107 3.36 -3.38 19.11
CA ALA A 107 4.27 -4.37 18.55
C ALA A 107 4.46 -4.17 17.04
N LEU A 108 3.36 -4.08 16.28
CA LEU A 108 3.41 -3.85 14.83
C LEU A 108 4.11 -2.53 14.49
N LYS A 109 3.76 -1.43 15.18
CA LYS A 109 4.42 -0.13 15.04
C LYS A 109 5.93 -0.23 15.23
N THR A 110 6.38 -0.92 16.28
CA THR A 110 7.80 -1.06 16.63
C THR A 110 8.56 -1.79 15.53
N VAL A 111 8.05 -2.95 15.09
CA VAL A 111 8.66 -3.73 14.01
C VAL A 111 8.70 -2.92 12.71
N LEU A 112 7.61 -2.25 12.33
CA LEU A 112 7.56 -1.42 11.13
C LEU A 112 8.54 -0.25 11.18
N ALA A 113 8.68 0.40 12.34
CA ALA A 113 9.61 1.50 12.51
C ALA A 113 11.06 1.04 12.31
N GLU A 114 11.46 -0.09 12.89
CA GLU A 114 12.81 -0.62 12.70
C GLU A 114 13.10 -0.99 11.24
N LEU A 115 12.19 -1.72 10.59
CA LEU A 115 12.37 -2.16 9.20
C LEU A 115 12.44 -0.98 8.21
N THR A 116 11.55 -0.01 8.34
CA THR A 116 11.56 1.17 7.47
C THR A 116 12.76 2.08 7.76
N SER A 117 13.29 2.12 9.00
CA SER A 117 14.54 2.82 9.33
C SER A 117 15.75 2.17 8.64
N ALA A 118 15.72 0.85 8.47
CA ALA A 118 16.70 0.10 7.70
C ALA A 118 16.51 0.23 6.17
N GLY A 119 15.61 1.10 5.71
CA GLY A 119 15.36 1.36 4.29
C GLY A 119 14.66 0.22 3.55
N LYS A 120 13.93 -0.65 4.28
CA LYS A 120 13.24 -1.81 3.71
C LYS A 120 11.82 -1.45 3.30
N THR A 121 11.37 -1.98 2.16
CA THR A 121 9.95 -1.96 1.79
C THR A 121 9.24 -3.08 2.55
N VAL A 122 8.26 -2.73 3.38
CA VAL A 122 7.55 -3.70 4.23
C VAL A 122 6.16 -3.98 3.67
N VAL A 123 5.84 -5.27 3.50
CA VAL A 123 4.54 -5.76 3.07
C VAL A 123 3.84 -6.41 4.26
N ILE A 124 2.72 -5.81 4.67
CA ILE A 124 1.92 -6.26 5.81
C ILE A 124 0.77 -7.10 5.29
N LEU A 125 0.77 -8.38 5.63
CA LEU A 125 -0.39 -9.25 5.48
C LEU A 125 -1.23 -9.09 6.74
N GLY A 126 -2.18 -8.17 6.72
CA GLY A 126 -2.95 -7.78 7.90
C GLY A 126 -4.26 -8.55 8.07
N GLY A 127 -4.86 -8.38 9.25
CA GLY A 127 -6.23 -8.79 9.55
C GLY A 127 -7.20 -7.64 9.30
N SER A 128 -7.65 -6.97 10.37
CA SER A 128 -8.59 -5.85 10.25
C SER A 128 -7.92 -4.55 9.79
N HIS A 129 -8.68 -3.69 9.10
CA HIS A 129 -8.17 -2.50 8.40
C HIS A 129 -7.59 -1.41 9.30
N ASP A 130 -8.02 -1.37 10.56
CA ASP A 130 -7.49 -0.49 11.59
C ASP A 130 -6.00 -0.69 11.89
N LEU A 131 -5.39 -1.80 11.48
CA LEU A 131 -3.94 -1.98 11.52
C LEU A 131 -3.19 -0.93 10.69
N THR A 132 -3.87 -0.26 9.75
CA THR A 132 -3.37 0.95 9.08
C THR A 132 -2.95 2.04 10.09
N LEU A 133 -3.56 2.13 11.28
CA LEU A 133 -3.11 3.05 12.33
C LEU A 133 -1.72 2.69 12.86
N ALA A 134 -1.45 1.40 13.12
CA ALA A 134 -0.13 0.97 13.54
C ALA A 134 0.92 1.21 12.43
N GLN A 135 0.53 1.01 11.17
CA GLN A 135 1.32 1.37 10.00
C GLN A 135 1.64 2.87 9.97
N TYR A 136 0.63 3.74 10.14
CA TYR A 136 0.81 5.19 10.23
C TYR A 136 1.71 5.59 11.41
N HIS A 137 1.49 5.02 12.59
CA HIS A 137 2.26 5.35 13.79
C HIS A 137 3.74 4.98 13.70
N SER A 138 4.12 4.08 12.79
CA SER A 138 5.54 3.82 12.52
C SER A 138 6.25 5.07 11.99
N TYR A 139 5.57 5.90 11.19
CA TYR A 139 6.08 7.18 10.69
C TYR A 139 6.02 8.28 11.74
N THR A 140 4.92 8.35 12.50
CA THR A 140 4.79 9.36 13.57
C THR A 140 5.85 9.20 14.64
N SER A 141 6.27 7.95 14.94
CA SER A 141 7.36 7.67 15.89
C SER A 141 8.71 8.29 15.49
N LYS A 142 8.87 8.61 14.20
CA LYS A 142 10.07 9.21 13.61
C LYS A 142 9.89 10.69 13.30
N ASN A 143 8.75 11.27 13.67
CA ASN A 143 8.31 12.59 13.24
C ASN A 143 8.34 12.79 11.71
N GLN A 144 8.07 11.71 10.95
CA GLN A 144 8.09 11.76 9.49
C GLN A 144 6.71 12.15 8.98
N VAL A 145 6.63 13.30 8.31
CA VAL A 145 5.44 13.74 7.58
C VAL A 145 5.35 12.96 6.26
N ILE A 146 4.18 12.40 5.97
CA ILE A 146 3.94 11.49 4.83
C ILE A 146 2.70 11.86 4.03
N GLU A 147 2.66 11.38 2.80
CA GLU A 147 1.43 11.20 2.03
C GLU A 147 0.98 9.73 2.12
N ALA A 148 -0.33 9.53 2.28
CA ALA A 148 -0.93 8.21 2.44
C ALA A 148 -1.99 7.95 1.35
N THR A 149 -2.03 6.73 0.83
CA THR A 149 -3.08 6.28 -0.08
C THR A 149 -3.78 5.05 0.52
N CYS A 150 -5.11 5.13 0.60
CA CYS A 150 -5.96 4.01 0.99
C CYS A 150 -6.83 3.57 -0.21
N VAL A 151 -6.89 2.27 -0.48
CA VAL A 151 -7.79 1.69 -1.48
C VAL A 151 -8.90 0.94 -0.74
N ASP A 152 -10.14 1.43 -0.85
CA ASP A 152 -11.31 0.86 -0.19
C ASP A 152 -12.61 1.27 -0.91
N SER A 153 -13.64 0.42 -0.81
CA SER A 153 -15.03 0.73 -1.16
C SER A 153 -15.73 1.65 -0.16
N LEU A 154 -15.30 1.65 1.11
CA LEU A 154 -15.83 2.44 2.22
C LEU A 154 -14.86 3.56 2.61
N ILE A 155 -15.37 4.59 3.28
CA ILE A 155 -14.52 5.58 3.96
C ILE A 155 -14.69 5.35 5.46
N ASP A 156 -13.69 4.80 6.14
CA ASP A 156 -13.76 4.43 7.57
C ASP A 156 -13.65 5.61 8.54
N LEU A 157 -14.59 6.56 8.40
CA LEU A 157 -14.79 7.74 9.25
C LEU A 157 -16.10 7.68 10.05
N SER A 158 -16.67 6.50 10.25
CA SER A 158 -17.96 6.36 10.94
C SER A 158 -17.82 6.69 12.43
N MET A 159 -18.33 7.87 12.84
CA MET A 159 -18.33 8.28 14.25
C MET A 159 -19.26 7.44 15.14
N GLU A 160 -20.22 6.74 14.53
CA GLU A 160 -21.19 5.92 15.26
C GLU A 160 -20.69 4.48 15.45
N SER A 161 -19.74 4.03 14.63
CA SER A 161 -19.24 2.67 14.73
C SER A 161 -18.36 2.49 15.96
N ARG A 162 -18.57 1.38 16.66
CA ARG A 162 -17.67 0.91 17.71
C ARG A 162 -16.47 0.15 17.13
N ASN A 163 -16.58 -0.35 15.88
CA ASN A 163 -15.51 -1.10 15.24
C ASN A 163 -14.38 -0.13 14.88
N ARG A 164 -13.17 -0.43 15.33
CA ARG A 164 -11.99 0.38 14.99
C ARG A 164 -11.72 0.37 13.49
N SER A 165 -11.93 -0.77 12.83
CA SER A 165 -11.80 -0.90 11.39
C SER A 165 -12.69 0.06 10.59
N GLN A 166 -13.76 0.59 11.17
CA GLN A 166 -14.72 1.48 10.48
C GLN A 166 -14.57 2.96 10.87
N ASN A 167 -13.65 3.29 11.77
CA ASN A 167 -13.47 4.66 12.28
C ASN A 167 -12.00 5.09 12.46
N PHE A 168 -11.04 4.25 12.06
CA PHE A 168 -9.61 4.49 12.28
C PHE A 168 -9.09 5.73 11.54
N LEU A 169 -9.68 6.08 10.39
CA LEU A 169 -9.22 7.22 9.59
C LEU A 169 -9.37 8.54 10.34
N MET A 170 -10.35 8.67 11.24
CA MET A 170 -10.56 9.93 11.96
C MET A 170 -9.33 10.25 12.82
N GLU A 171 -8.86 9.25 13.57
CA GLU A 171 -7.65 9.37 14.38
C GLU A 171 -6.40 9.60 13.53
N MET A 172 -6.28 8.91 12.39
CA MET A 172 -5.15 9.07 11.48
C MET A 172 -5.06 10.50 10.92
N LEU A 173 -6.21 11.07 10.51
CA LEU A 173 -6.28 12.33 9.77
C LEU A 173 -6.37 13.57 10.66
N THR A 174 -6.80 13.41 11.92
CA THR A 174 -7.03 14.54 12.85
C THR A 174 -6.24 14.44 14.16
N GLY A 175 -5.46 13.38 14.36
CA GLY A 175 -4.62 13.21 15.54
C GLY A 175 -3.60 14.33 15.69
N GLU A 176 -3.37 14.78 16.93
CA GLU A 176 -2.36 15.79 17.25
C GLU A 176 -1.16 15.13 17.97
N PRO A 177 0.09 15.33 17.50
CA PRO A 177 0.48 16.01 16.25
C PRO A 177 0.12 15.22 14.99
N ASN A 178 -0.24 15.93 13.91
CA ASN A 178 -0.61 15.33 12.62
C ASN A 178 0.61 15.22 11.70
N PHE A 179 0.84 14.03 11.14
CA PHE A 179 1.93 13.75 10.20
C PHE A 179 1.43 13.39 8.80
N ILE A 180 0.13 13.49 8.53
CA ILE A 180 -0.43 13.37 7.18
C ILE A 180 -0.31 14.72 6.48
N LYS A 181 0.61 14.83 5.50
CA LYS A 181 0.68 15.96 4.56
C LYS A 181 -0.51 15.94 3.62
N HIS A 182 -0.78 14.76 3.07
CA HIS A 182 -1.83 14.55 2.09
C HIS A 182 -2.39 13.13 2.19
N TYR A 183 -3.68 13.00 1.94
CA TYR A 183 -4.35 11.71 1.93
C TYR A 183 -5.14 11.53 0.64
N ASN A 184 -5.01 10.33 0.07
CA ASN A 184 -5.73 9.89 -1.10
C ASN A 184 -6.57 8.66 -0.75
N HIS A 185 -7.79 8.64 -1.26
CA HIS A 185 -8.72 7.54 -1.08
C HIS A 185 -9.22 7.06 -2.44
N ILE A 186 -8.98 5.80 -2.77
CA ILE A 186 -9.21 5.23 -4.10
C ILE A 186 -10.27 4.12 -4.00
N GLY A 187 -11.27 4.17 -4.87
CA GLY A 187 -12.19 3.04 -5.09
C GLY A 187 -13.49 3.11 -4.29
N PHE A 188 -13.79 4.22 -3.61
CA PHE A 188 -15.00 4.30 -2.81
C PHE A 188 -16.27 4.21 -3.66
N GLN A 189 -17.33 3.70 -3.04
CA GLN A 189 -18.64 3.56 -3.65
C GLN A 189 -19.60 4.58 -3.02
N SER A 190 -20.07 5.54 -3.81
CA SER A 190 -20.84 6.69 -3.30
C SER A 190 -22.11 6.32 -2.51
N TYR A 191 -22.70 5.15 -2.76
CA TYR A 191 -23.88 4.68 -2.05
C TYR A 191 -23.60 4.13 -0.64
N TYR A 192 -22.32 3.92 -0.27
CA TYR A 192 -21.93 3.59 1.11
C TYR A 192 -21.39 4.78 1.89
N VAL A 193 -21.18 5.92 1.22
CA VAL A 193 -20.55 7.09 1.84
C VAL A 193 -21.60 8.16 2.12
N HIS A 194 -21.69 8.58 3.38
CA HIS A 194 -22.56 9.68 3.75
C HIS A 194 -22.05 10.99 3.10
N PRO A 195 -22.91 11.82 2.47
CA PRO A 195 -22.45 13.05 1.77
C PRO A 195 -21.58 13.98 2.63
N HIS A 196 -21.92 14.12 3.92
CA HIS A 196 -21.13 14.92 4.86
C HIS A 196 -19.68 14.43 5.06
N MET A 197 -19.42 13.13 4.85
CA MET A 197 -18.06 12.61 4.88
C MET A 197 -17.26 13.14 3.69
N LEU A 198 -17.84 13.19 2.48
CA LEU A 198 -17.17 13.77 1.32
C LEU A 198 -16.91 15.27 1.50
N GLU A 199 -17.84 16.01 2.10
CA GLU A 199 -17.61 17.42 2.48
C GLU A 199 -16.45 17.56 3.49
N THR A 200 -16.31 16.61 4.41
CA THR A 200 -15.21 16.60 5.38
C THR A 200 -13.87 16.33 4.68
N MET A 201 -13.83 15.36 3.77
CA MET A 201 -12.63 15.07 2.96
C MET A 201 -12.21 16.27 2.12
N ASP A 202 -13.18 16.95 1.49
CA ASP A 202 -12.94 18.13 0.67
C ASP A 202 -12.41 19.31 1.50
N LYS A 203 -12.99 19.56 2.68
CA LYS A 203 -12.48 20.58 3.64
C LYS A 203 -11.06 20.30 4.10
N LEU A 204 -10.70 19.02 4.27
CA LEU A 204 -9.35 18.58 4.60
C LEU A 204 -8.42 18.54 3.36
N ARG A 205 -8.93 18.90 2.18
CA ARG A 205 -8.23 18.93 0.89
C ARG A 205 -7.67 17.57 0.46
N PHE A 206 -8.34 16.51 0.86
CA PHE A 206 -7.99 15.13 0.50
C PHE A 206 -8.61 14.72 -0.84
N ASP A 207 -7.89 13.88 -1.57
CA ASP A 207 -8.33 13.43 -2.89
C ASP A 207 -9.11 12.12 -2.76
N CYS A 208 -10.36 12.11 -3.21
CA CYS A 208 -11.22 10.93 -3.16
C CYS A 208 -11.65 10.52 -4.59
N PHE A 209 -11.27 9.32 -5.01
CA PHE A 209 -11.54 8.77 -6.33
C PHE A 209 -12.60 7.68 -6.26
N ARG A 210 -13.75 7.92 -6.88
CA ARG A 210 -14.85 6.93 -6.95
C ARG A 210 -14.44 5.75 -7.81
N VAL A 211 -14.92 4.55 -7.48
CA VAL A 211 -14.61 3.32 -8.25
C VAL A 211 -14.83 3.47 -9.75
N GLY A 212 -15.91 4.13 -10.20
CA GLY A 212 -16.18 4.32 -11.63
C GLY A 212 -15.08 5.12 -12.34
N HIS A 213 -14.61 6.20 -11.72
CA HIS A 213 -13.53 7.02 -12.27
C HIS A 213 -12.20 6.25 -12.32
N VAL A 214 -11.89 5.49 -11.27
CA VAL A 214 -10.70 4.64 -11.19
C VAL A 214 -10.70 3.59 -12.31
N LYS A 215 -11.85 2.97 -12.58
CA LYS A 215 -11.96 1.95 -13.63
C LYS A 215 -11.84 2.54 -15.04
N GLU A 216 -12.35 3.74 -15.25
CA GLU A 216 -12.27 4.43 -16.55
C GLU A 216 -10.86 4.90 -16.89
N ASN A 217 -10.07 5.33 -15.88
CA ASN A 217 -8.73 5.90 -16.07
C ASN A 217 -7.77 5.42 -14.97
N ILE A 218 -7.51 4.12 -14.89
CA ILE A 218 -6.73 3.55 -13.79
C ILE A 218 -5.28 4.05 -13.75
N GLU A 219 -4.72 4.43 -14.90
CA GLU A 219 -3.42 5.06 -15.05
C GLU A 219 -3.28 6.38 -14.27
N GLU A 220 -4.39 7.09 -14.02
CA GLU A 220 -4.38 8.32 -13.22
C GLU A 220 -4.10 8.06 -11.74
N MET A 221 -4.21 6.80 -11.30
CA MET A 221 -3.87 6.38 -9.94
C MET A 221 -2.36 6.15 -9.76
N GLU A 222 -1.58 5.95 -10.84
CA GLU A 222 -0.13 5.78 -10.73
C GLU A 222 0.53 6.98 -10.04
N PRO A 223 0.30 8.24 -10.47
CA PRO A 223 0.96 9.38 -9.85
C PRO A 223 0.46 9.64 -8.42
N VAL A 224 -0.79 9.26 -8.12
CA VAL A 224 -1.38 9.33 -6.77
C VAL A 224 -0.63 8.39 -5.82
N ILE A 225 -0.48 7.12 -6.22
CA ILE A 225 0.21 6.10 -5.42
C ILE A 225 1.71 6.40 -5.34
N ARG A 226 2.33 6.89 -6.43
CA ARG A 226 3.75 7.26 -6.48
C ARG A 226 4.11 8.38 -5.49
N GLY A 227 3.19 9.30 -5.21
CA GLY A 227 3.41 10.35 -4.21
C GLY A 227 3.45 9.85 -2.76
N SER A 228 2.88 8.67 -2.50
CA SER A 228 2.65 8.17 -1.14
C SER A 228 3.83 7.39 -0.56
N GLN A 229 3.98 7.44 0.77
CA GLN A 229 4.88 6.58 1.54
C GLN A 229 4.13 5.39 2.16
N LEU A 230 2.89 5.65 2.58
CA LEU A 230 1.98 4.64 3.16
C LEU A 230 0.94 4.24 2.12
N PHE A 231 0.89 2.96 1.78
CA PHE A 231 -0.17 2.37 0.98
C PHE A 231 -0.95 1.34 1.82
N SER A 232 -2.27 1.49 1.88
CA SER A 232 -3.21 0.59 2.57
C SER A 232 -4.27 0.13 1.58
N PHE A 233 -4.53 -1.18 1.52
CA PHE A 233 -5.48 -1.79 0.61
C PHE A 233 -6.44 -2.67 1.40
N ASP A 234 -7.74 -2.35 1.39
CA ASP A 234 -8.77 -3.25 1.91
C ASP A 234 -9.35 -4.13 0.80
N ILE A 235 -9.50 -5.42 1.07
CA ILE A 235 -10.15 -6.38 0.18
C ILE A 235 -11.60 -5.98 -0.16
N ALA A 236 -12.25 -5.17 0.67
CA ALA A 236 -13.55 -4.55 0.43
C ALA A 236 -13.61 -3.77 -0.90
N ALA A 237 -12.48 -3.24 -1.39
CA ALA A 237 -12.40 -2.55 -2.68
C ALA A 237 -12.66 -3.47 -3.90
N ILE A 238 -12.40 -4.77 -3.76
CA ILE A 238 -12.50 -5.76 -4.83
C ILE A 238 -13.91 -6.32 -4.87
N ALA A 239 -14.53 -6.37 -6.05
CA ALA A 239 -15.86 -6.94 -6.22
C ALA A 239 -15.91 -8.40 -5.72
N ASN A 240 -17.00 -8.82 -5.07
CA ASN A 240 -17.16 -10.19 -4.54
C ASN A 240 -16.82 -11.29 -5.55
N ALA A 241 -17.10 -11.08 -6.84
CA ALA A 241 -16.80 -12.02 -7.90
C ALA A 241 -15.29 -12.38 -8.02
N TYR A 242 -14.41 -11.47 -7.63
CA TYR A 242 -12.95 -11.65 -7.66
C TYR A 242 -12.34 -11.82 -6.26
N ALA A 243 -13.05 -11.38 -5.22
CA ALA A 243 -12.69 -11.60 -3.82
C ALA A 243 -13.91 -12.10 -3.03
N PRO A 244 -14.25 -13.40 -3.07
CA PRO A 244 -15.47 -13.92 -2.46
C PRO A 244 -15.54 -13.76 -0.93
N ALA A 245 -14.41 -13.55 -0.25
CA ALA A 245 -14.39 -13.18 1.17
C ALA A 245 -14.96 -11.77 1.45
N ASN A 246 -15.01 -10.88 0.45
CA ASN A 246 -15.67 -9.58 0.56
C ASN A 246 -17.19 -9.74 0.39
N HIS A 247 -17.93 -9.66 1.49
CA HIS A 247 -19.40 -9.74 1.48
C HIS A 247 -20.12 -8.37 1.48
N ILE A 248 -19.38 -7.26 1.42
CA ILE A 248 -19.96 -5.90 1.47
C ILE A 248 -20.74 -5.61 0.18
N THR A 249 -20.13 -5.91 -0.96
CA THR A 249 -20.66 -5.49 -2.27
C THR A 249 -20.35 -6.49 -3.38
N PRO A 250 -21.31 -6.75 -4.30
CA PRO A 250 -21.01 -7.50 -5.51
C PRO A 250 -20.20 -6.70 -6.53
N ASN A 251 -20.11 -5.37 -6.36
CA ASN A 251 -19.46 -4.45 -7.28
C ASN A 251 -18.13 -3.96 -6.70
N GLY A 252 -17.21 -3.51 -7.54
CA GLY A 252 -15.91 -3.02 -7.11
C GLY A 252 -14.89 -3.09 -8.21
N LEU A 253 -13.62 -3.05 -7.81
CA LEU A 253 -12.50 -3.32 -8.68
C LEU A 253 -12.52 -4.79 -9.11
N THR A 254 -12.09 -5.05 -10.33
CA THR A 254 -11.79 -6.41 -10.79
C THR A 254 -10.48 -6.90 -10.15
N GLY A 255 -10.22 -8.20 -10.25
CA GLY A 255 -8.93 -8.75 -9.83
C GLY A 255 -7.73 -8.16 -10.58
N GLU A 256 -7.90 -7.85 -11.87
CA GLU A 256 -6.85 -7.23 -12.69
C GLU A 256 -6.59 -5.78 -12.29
N GLU A 257 -7.64 -5.00 -12.05
CA GLU A 257 -7.52 -3.61 -11.58
C GLU A 257 -6.82 -3.55 -10.21
N ALA A 258 -7.14 -4.46 -9.29
CA ALA A 258 -6.46 -4.57 -8.00
C ALA A 258 -4.96 -4.89 -8.16
N CYS A 259 -4.60 -5.79 -9.09
CA CYS A 259 -3.21 -6.09 -9.42
C CYS A 259 -2.48 -4.88 -10.00
N VAL A 260 -3.13 -4.06 -10.84
CA VAL A 260 -2.55 -2.83 -11.40
C VAL A 260 -2.24 -1.82 -10.29
N LEU A 261 -3.16 -1.59 -9.35
CA LEU A 261 -2.91 -0.67 -8.22
C LEU A 261 -1.75 -1.16 -7.34
N MET A 262 -1.66 -2.47 -7.10
CA MET A 262 -0.56 -3.08 -6.35
C MET A 262 0.77 -3.01 -7.10
N GLN A 263 0.75 -3.12 -8.43
CA GLN A 263 1.92 -2.89 -9.27
C GLN A 263 2.39 -1.44 -9.15
N TYR A 264 1.49 -0.45 -9.13
CA TYR A 264 1.86 0.96 -8.90
C TYR A 264 2.44 1.18 -7.50
N ALA A 265 1.92 0.51 -6.48
CA ALA A 265 2.48 0.56 -5.13
C ALA A 265 3.93 0.04 -5.11
N GLY A 266 4.20 -1.08 -5.78
CA GLY A 266 5.56 -1.60 -5.93
C GLY A 266 6.47 -0.70 -6.79
N LEU A 267 5.93 -0.11 -7.86
CA LEU A 267 6.67 0.77 -8.79
C LEU A 267 7.13 2.09 -8.16
N SER A 268 6.50 2.50 -7.06
CA SER A 268 6.85 3.73 -6.35
C SER A 268 8.13 3.54 -5.53
N ALA A 269 9.10 4.43 -5.73
CA ALA A 269 10.29 4.49 -4.86
C ALA A 269 9.99 5.12 -3.49
N ASN A 270 8.83 5.79 -3.35
CA ASN A 270 8.44 6.46 -2.11
C ASN A 270 7.67 5.53 -1.18
N VAL A 271 6.93 4.56 -1.71
CA VAL A 271 6.12 3.63 -0.93
C VAL A 271 7.05 2.72 -0.13
N SER A 272 7.06 2.89 1.19
CA SER A 272 7.91 2.11 2.09
C SER A 272 7.12 1.08 2.91
N THR A 273 5.80 1.25 3.04
CA THR A 273 4.92 0.26 3.67
C THR A 273 3.69 0.02 2.82
N ILE A 274 3.38 -1.25 2.56
CA ILE A 274 2.22 -1.72 1.80
C ILE A 274 1.42 -2.67 2.69
N GLY A 275 0.23 -2.27 3.11
CA GLY A 275 -0.65 -3.10 3.92
C GLY A 275 -1.83 -3.65 3.12
N ILE A 276 -2.11 -4.93 3.27
CA ILE A 276 -3.30 -5.58 2.72
C ILE A 276 -4.15 -6.05 3.90
N TYR A 277 -5.38 -5.55 3.98
CA TYR A 277 -6.26 -5.71 5.14
C TYR A 277 -7.67 -6.15 4.72
N GLY A 278 -8.50 -6.52 5.69
CA GLY A 278 -9.90 -6.91 5.47
C GLY A 278 -10.06 -8.36 4.99
N TYR A 279 -8.99 -9.14 4.87
CA TYR A 279 -9.08 -10.53 4.46
C TYR A 279 -9.60 -11.42 5.60
N ALA A 280 -10.76 -12.05 5.37
CA ALA A 280 -11.40 -12.97 6.30
C ALA A 280 -11.43 -14.41 5.74
N PRO A 281 -10.47 -15.30 6.10
CA PRO A 281 -10.35 -16.63 5.50
C PRO A 281 -11.58 -17.51 5.66
N HIS A 282 -12.32 -17.35 6.77
CA HIS A 282 -13.52 -18.13 7.06
C HIS A 282 -14.70 -17.80 6.15
N LEU A 283 -14.66 -16.66 5.45
CA LEU A 283 -15.64 -16.25 4.44
C LEU A 283 -15.17 -16.57 3.00
N ASP A 284 -13.90 -16.94 2.84
CA ASP A 284 -13.32 -17.22 1.53
C ASP A 284 -13.84 -18.54 0.96
N LYS A 285 -14.05 -18.56 -0.36
CA LYS A 285 -14.52 -19.74 -1.09
C LYS A 285 -13.37 -20.28 -1.92
N ASN A 286 -12.98 -21.54 -1.67
CA ASN A 286 -11.90 -22.21 -2.39
C ASN A 286 -10.56 -21.44 -2.38
N GLN A 287 -10.34 -20.62 -1.35
CA GLN A 287 -9.15 -19.77 -1.19
C GLN A 287 -8.96 -18.78 -2.35
N LEU A 288 -10.06 -18.40 -3.04
CA LEU A 288 -9.99 -17.54 -4.21
C LEU A 288 -9.57 -16.12 -3.85
N THR A 289 -10.01 -15.58 -2.71
CA THR A 289 -9.50 -14.29 -2.24
C THR A 289 -8.02 -14.37 -1.88
N ALA A 290 -7.56 -15.42 -1.19
CA ALA A 290 -6.13 -15.61 -0.94
C ALA A 290 -5.29 -15.67 -2.23
N LYS A 291 -5.80 -16.33 -3.28
CA LYS A 291 -5.17 -16.35 -4.62
C LYS A 291 -5.17 -14.98 -5.29
N GLN A 292 -6.26 -14.22 -5.17
CA GLN A 292 -6.31 -12.86 -5.69
C GLN A 292 -5.26 -11.97 -5.00
N ILE A 293 -5.12 -12.08 -3.67
CA ILE A 293 -4.09 -11.37 -2.91
C ILE A 293 -2.68 -11.83 -3.32
N SER A 294 -2.47 -13.12 -3.56
CA SER A 294 -1.16 -13.60 -4.01
C SER A 294 -0.77 -13.07 -5.38
N HIS A 295 -1.72 -12.92 -6.31
CA HIS A 295 -1.48 -12.28 -7.60
C HIS A 295 -1.18 -10.78 -7.44
N MET A 296 -1.90 -10.09 -6.57
CA MET A 296 -1.62 -8.69 -6.21
C MET A 296 -0.19 -8.52 -5.69
N LEU A 297 0.26 -9.38 -4.78
CA LEU A 297 1.63 -9.40 -4.27
C LEU A 297 2.65 -9.68 -5.39
N TRP A 298 2.34 -10.60 -6.30
CA TRP A 298 3.20 -10.92 -7.43
C TRP A 298 3.42 -9.69 -8.34
N TYR A 299 2.35 -8.97 -8.67
CA TYR A 299 2.43 -7.75 -9.46
C TYR A 299 3.09 -6.58 -8.72
N MET A 300 2.96 -6.53 -7.39
CA MET A 300 3.73 -5.58 -6.57
C MET A 300 5.24 -5.83 -6.69
N VAL A 301 5.68 -7.10 -6.62
CA VAL A 301 7.10 -7.45 -6.82
C VAL A 301 7.59 -7.11 -8.23
N ASP A 302 6.78 -7.35 -9.27
CA ASP A 302 7.09 -6.93 -10.64
C ASP A 302 7.17 -5.39 -10.76
N GLY A 303 6.26 -4.66 -10.11
CA GLY A 303 6.31 -3.21 -10.00
C GLY A 303 7.60 -2.73 -9.35
N TYR A 304 7.99 -3.32 -8.22
CA TYR A 304 9.24 -3.02 -7.50
C TYR A 304 10.47 -3.23 -8.37
N TYR A 305 10.53 -4.37 -9.09
CA TYR A 305 11.61 -4.65 -10.03
C TYR A 305 11.75 -3.56 -11.12
N ARG A 306 10.62 -3.11 -11.68
CA ARG A 306 10.60 -2.04 -12.68
C ARG A 306 10.99 -0.70 -12.07
N GLY A 307 10.58 -0.42 -10.84
CA GLY A 307 10.88 0.80 -10.10
C GLY A 307 12.38 1.01 -9.87
N GLN A 308 13.13 -0.06 -9.62
CA GLN A 308 14.60 -0.01 -9.47
C GLN A 308 15.34 0.49 -10.71
N ARG A 309 14.69 0.44 -11.89
CA ARG A 309 15.28 0.90 -13.15
C ARG A 309 14.99 2.37 -13.43
N GLU A 310 14.25 3.05 -12.56
CA GLU A 310 13.95 4.47 -12.74
C GLU A 310 15.23 5.32 -12.69
N ALA A 311 15.29 6.35 -13.54
CA ALA A 311 16.38 7.32 -13.49
C ALA A 311 16.20 8.28 -12.32
N LYS A 312 17.31 8.65 -11.67
CA LYS A 312 17.27 9.75 -10.69
C LYS A 312 17.04 11.08 -11.40
N MET A 313 16.39 12.03 -10.73
CA MET A 313 16.05 13.34 -11.33
C MET A 313 17.28 14.13 -11.80
N GLU A 314 18.44 13.87 -11.24
CA GLU A 314 19.70 14.50 -11.62
C GLU A 314 20.25 13.98 -12.96
N GLU A 315 19.81 12.80 -13.42
CA GLU A 315 20.21 12.19 -14.69
C GLU A 315 19.44 12.78 -15.87
N LYS A 316 19.64 14.06 -16.18
CA LYS A 316 18.88 14.79 -17.23
C LYS A 316 18.80 14.05 -18.58
N ASP A 317 19.87 13.38 -19.01
CA ASP A 317 19.90 12.63 -20.28
C ASP A 317 18.92 11.46 -20.32
N SER A 318 18.48 10.97 -19.15
CA SER A 318 17.48 9.91 -19.00
C SER A 318 16.04 10.41 -19.17
N PHE A 319 15.81 11.71 -19.36
CA PHE A 319 14.48 12.30 -19.50
C PHE A 319 14.28 12.98 -20.87
N ASN A 320 13.05 12.95 -21.35
CA ASN A 320 12.55 13.89 -22.35
C ASN A 320 11.99 15.10 -21.62
N GLU A 321 12.41 16.30 -22.02
CA GLU A 321 11.98 17.56 -21.40
C GLU A 321 11.03 18.30 -22.35
N PHE A 322 9.89 18.73 -21.82
CA PHE A 322 8.87 19.47 -22.56
C PHE A 322 8.60 20.79 -21.83
N ASN A 323 9.00 21.90 -22.45
CA ASN A 323 8.76 23.24 -21.95
C ASN A 323 7.43 23.75 -22.49
N ILE A 324 6.51 24.11 -21.61
CA ILE A 324 5.15 24.52 -21.96
C ILE A 324 4.70 25.69 -21.11
N ALA A 325 3.83 26.53 -21.66
CA ALA A 325 3.06 27.50 -20.90
C ALA A 325 1.57 27.18 -20.99
N PHE A 326 0.89 27.15 -19.85
CA PHE A 326 -0.57 27.09 -19.76
C PHE A 326 -1.04 28.23 -18.87
N ALA A 327 -2.13 28.92 -19.22
CA ALA A 327 -2.66 30.04 -18.44
C ALA A 327 -1.58 31.07 -18.00
N GLU A 328 -0.63 31.37 -18.91
CA GLU A 328 0.53 32.27 -18.68
C GLU A 328 1.57 31.78 -17.64
N ILE A 329 1.46 30.53 -17.19
CA ILE A 329 2.40 29.89 -16.27
C ILE A 329 3.35 29.00 -17.06
N GLU A 330 4.63 29.33 -17.06
CA GLU A 330 5.69 28.49 -17.62
C GLU A 330 5.97 27.29 -16.70
N THR A 331 5.93 26.08 -17.27
CA THR A 331 6.27 24.84 -16.57
C THR A 331 7.09 23.92 -17.46
N VAL A 332 7.69 22.92 -16.81
CA VAL A 332 8.47 21.87 -17.45
C VAL A 332 7.86 20.53 -17.10
N PHE A 333 7.56 19.73 -18.13
CA PHE A 333 7.24 18.32 -17.97
C PHE A 333 8.47 17.47 -18.28
N LEU A 334 8.69 16.45 -17.47
CA LEU A 334 9.70 15.43 -17.69
C LEU A 334 9.02 14.09 -17.93
N GLN A 335 9.48 13.37 -18.95
CA GLN A 335 9.11 11.97 -19.17
C GLN A 335 10.36 11.10 -19.06
N SER A 336 10.33 10.08 -18.21
CA SER A 336 11.44 9.13 -18.11
C SER A 336 11.52 8.27 -19.37
N LYS A 337 12.70 8.22 -19.99
CA LYS A 337 12.97 7.36 -21.15
C LYS A 337 13.02 5.87 -20.79
N LYS A 338 13.19 5.56 -19.50
CA LYS A 338 13.32 4.18 -18.99
C LYS A 338 11.96 3.57 -18.64
N THR A 339 11.06 4.34 -18.06
CA THR A 339 9.77 3.83 -17.54
C THR A 339 8.54 4.47 -18.20
N GLY A 340 8.73 5.58 -18.93
CA GLY A 340 7.64 6.34 -19.55
C GLY A 340 6.84 7.19 -18.57
N ARG A 341 7.19 7.19 -17.28
CA ARG A 341 6.51 7.97 -16.23
C ARG A 341 6.73 9.47 -16.40
N TRP A 342 5.78 10.25 -15.90
CA TRP A 342 5.77 11.70 -16.06
C TRP A 342 5.91 12.46 -14.74
N TRP A 343 6.54 13.62 -14.82
CA TRP A 343 6.61 14.61 -13.75
C TRP A 343 6.35 15.99 -14.32
N MET A 344 5.82 16.88 -13.49
CA MET A 344 5.61 18.29 -13.84
C MET A 344 6.22 19.19 -12.79
N GLN A 345 6.72 20.34 -13.22
CA GLN A 345 7.37 21.31 -12.36
C GLN A 345 6.35 22.30 -11.76
N LEU A 346 6.42 22.48 -10.44
CA LEU A 346 5.70 23.51 -9.70
C LEU A 346 6.46 24.86 -9.75
N PRO A 347 5.82 25.99 -9.41
CA PRO A 347 6.47 27.31 -9.42
C PRO A 347 7.74 27.39 -8.57
N ASP A 348 7.81 26.63 -7.48
CA ASP A 348 8.96 26.52 -6.58
C ASP A 348 10.10 25.64 -7.13
N LYS A 349 10.00 25.21 -8.39
CA LYS A 349 10.94 24.34 -9.12
C LYS A 349 10.99 22.89 -8.62
N LYS A 350 10.13 22.48 -7.67
CA LYS A 350 9.97 21.06 -7.32
C LYS A 350 9.23 20.32 -8.43
N TYR A 351 9.58 19.06 -8.62
CA TYR A 351 8.87 18.15 -9.52
C TYR A 351 7.90 17.29 -8.73
N ILE A 352 6.67 17.20 -9.23
CA ILE A 352 5.65 16.29 -8.69
C ILE A 352 5.26 15.25 -9.74
N ALA A 353 4.86 14.08 -9.26
CA ALA A 353 4.35 13.01 -10.11
C ALA A 353 3.10 13.50 -10.86
N CYS A 354 3.05 13.26 -12.18
CA CYS A 354 1.87 13.54 -13.01
C CYS A 354 1.67 12.44 -14.04
N SER A 355 0.55 12.52 -14.77
CA SER A 355 0.24 11.60 -15.87
C SER A 355 0.49 12.23 -17.23
N TYR A 356 0.43 11.41 -18.28
CA TYR A 356 0.44 11.93 -19.64
C TYR A 356 -0.81 12.78 -19.94
N LYS A 357 -1.94 12.49 -19.29
CA LYS A 357 -3.16 13.28 -19.42
C LYS A 357 -2.98 14.69 -18.88
N ASP A 358 -2.26 14.86 -17.76
CA ASP A 358 -1.89 16.18 -17.24
C ASP A 358 -1.09 16.99 -18.28
N TYR A 359 -0.15 16.36 -18.97
CA TYR A 359 0.61 16.99 -20.06
C TYR A 359 -0.29 17.39 -21.24
N LEU A 360 -1.25 16.56 -21.64
CA LEU A 360 -2.18 16.86 -22.72
C LEU A 360 -3.12 18.03 -22.40
N LEU A 361 -3.62 18.10 -21.15
CA LEU A 361 -4.44 19.22 -20.68
C LEU A 361 -3.64 20.53 -20.70
N ALA A 362 -2.44 20.51 -20.14
CA ALA A 362 -1.52 21.65 -20.20
C ALA A 362 -1.25 22.09 -21.65
N SER A 363 -1.02 21.14 -22.55
CA SER A 363 -0.83 21.35 -24.01
C SER A 363 -2.02 21.99 -24.70
N SER A 364 -3.21 21.86 -24.09
CA SER A 364 -4.45 22.47 -24.56
C SER A 364 -4.74 23.81 -23.87
N ASN A 365 -3.74 24.40 -23.18
CA ASN A 365 -3.85 25.63 -22.40
C ASN A 365 -4.84 25.55 -21.22
N GLU A 366 -5.06 24.34 -20.69
CA GLU A 366 -5.85 24.09 -19.47
C GLU A 366 -4.93 23.80 -18.29
N ILE A 367 -5.27 24.29 -17.09
CA ILE A 367 -4.51 24.02 -15.87
C ILE A 367 -4.82 22.59 -15.40
N PRO A 368 -3.84 21.67 -15.31
CA PRO A 368 -4.09 20.34 -14.78
C PRO A 368 -4.55 20.42 -13.32
N GLU A 369 -5.62 19.71 -12.97
CA GLU A 369 -6.20 19.74 -11.63
C GLU A 369 -5.17 19.33 -10.55
N ARG A 370 -4.33 18.34 -10.85
CA ARG A 370 -3.25 17.88 -9.97
C ARG A 370 -2.23 18.98 -9.68
N TRP A 371 -1.93 19.82 -10.68
CA TRP A 371 -1.03 20.97 -10.52
C TRP A 371 -1.67 22.04 -9.64
N TYR A 372 -2.93 22.38 -9.92
CA TYR A 372 -3.69 23.37 -9.17
C TYR A 372 -3.81 22.98 -7.69
N ARG A 373 -4.23 21.74 -7.41
CA ARG A 373 -4.34 21.23 -6.03
C ARG A 373 -2.99 21.20 -5.32
N ALA A 374 -1.91 20.84 -6.00
CA ALA A 374 -0.57 20.86 -5.41
C ALA A 374 -0.13 22.28 -5.02
N GLN A 375 -0.45 23.28 -5.84
CA GLN A 375 -0.16 24.68 -5.53
C GLN A 375 -0.98 25.19 -4.34
N GLU A 376 -2.28 24.90 -4.30
CA GLU A 376 -3.15 25.30 -3.18
C GLU A 376 -2.68 24.75 -1.82
N ARG A 377 -1.99 23.59 -1.81
CA ARG A 377 -1.47 22.95 -0.59
C ARG A 377 -0.18 23.56 -0.06
N GLU A 378 0.62 24.18 -0.93
CA GLU A 378 1.88 24.83 -0.53
C GLU A 378 1.66 26.33 -0.18
N MET A 379 0.47 26.86 -0.45
CA MET A 379 -0.02 28.18 0.00
C MET A 379 -0.71 28.08 1.36
#